data_AF-A0A0C9SYF7-F1
#
_entry.id   AF-A0A0C9SYF7-F1
#
_cell.length_a   1.000
_cell.length_b   1.000
_cell.length_c   1.000
_cell.angle_alpha   90.00
_cell.angle_beta   90.00
_cell.angle_gamma   90.00
#
_symmetry.space_group_name_H-M   'P 1'
#
loop_
_entity.id
_entity.type
_entity.pdbx_description
1 polymer ?
#
loop_
_entity_poly.entity_id
_entity_poly.type
_entity_poly.pdbx_seq_one_letter_code
_entity_poly.pdbx_strand_id
1 'polypeptide(L)'
;MHQAHTIPWNTLSANFVFIRDNPRITPRRTDLFSRGRPTQANELNHFVRVFARTISTFANTKRTKFPAPANITPHAPADKLFPDELIDKFPRYLNKKNQSIRYWISAGRVNDDGKRIYTTSHGDLADVVKVLIYTNNLPALLRLAHHPEIPLGTLAHLSWGHYFGFWRVAESALWAYTYINICAATGLLETGEWLQTSFFQWLFRETTSSMDYDAQQLPHWVFWGSAGDGGTEAPRLAMPTEFRDFARINGYLKVLFRILYLYDVVVRECGGQVRWEDEITSTIRWMTR
;
A
#
# COMPACT_ATOMS: atom_id res chain seq x y z
N MET A 1 -3.96 -10.85 -14.99
CA MET A 1 -3.46 -9.47 -14.80
C MET A 1 -4.63 -8.53 -14.52
N HIS A 2 -4.52 -7.64 -13.54
CA HIS A 2 -5.53 -6.62 -13.22
C HIS A 2 -5.31 -5.35 -14.05
N GLN A 3 -6.39 -4.66 -14.48
CA GLN A 3 -6.34 -3.50 -15.39
C GLN A 3 -5.57 -3.75 -16.71
N ALA A 4 -5.61 -4.97 -17.26
CA ALA A 4 -4.85 -5.34 -18.46
C ALA A 4 -5.23 -4.59 -19.74
N HIS A 5 -6.42 -3.98 -19.78
CA HIS A 5 -6.87 -3.13 -20.89
C HIS A 5 -6.32 -1.70 -20.81
N THR A 6 -5.72 -1.29 -19.68
CA THR A 6 -5.23 0.07 -19.44
C THR A 6 -3.74 0.11 -19.14
N ILE A 7 -3.25 -0.78 -18.28
CA ILE A 7 -1.84 -0.86 -17.89
C ILE A 7 -1.13 -1.85 -18.83
N PRO A 8 -0.04 -1.46 -19.53
CA PRO A 8 0.59 -2.28 -20.56
C PRO A 8 1.53 -3.33 -19.95
N TRP A 9 0.98 -4.27 -19.18
CA TRP A 9 1.75 -5.32 -18.51
C TRP A 9 2.57 -6.19 -19.47
N ASN A 10 2.09 -6.43 -20.69
CA ASN A 10 2.83 -7.16 -21.71
C ASN A 10 4.07 -6.38 -22.19
N THR A 11 3.99 -5.05 -22.25
CA THR A 11 5.16 -4.20 -22.53
C THR A 11 6.18 -4.32 -21.40
N LEU A 12 5.73 -4.35 -20.14
CA LEU A 12 6.62 -4.58 -19.01
C LEU A 12 7.28 -5.97 -19.10
N SER A 13 6.50 -7.05 -19.25
CA SER A 13 7.04 -8.41 -19.23
C SER A 13 7.96 -8.72 -20.40
N ALA A 14 7.73 -8.12 -21.58
CA ALA A 14 8.61 -8.27 -22.74
C ALA A 14 10.05 -7.80 -22.49
N ASN A 15 10.29 -7.00 -21.44
CA ASN A 15 11.61 -6.51 -21.06
C ASN A 15 12.37 -7.41 -20.09
N PHE A 16 11.73 -8.47 -19.58
CA PHE A 16 12.33 -9.36 -18.60
C PHE A 16 12.30 -10.82 -19.06
N VAL A 17 13.18 -11.61 -18.47
CA VAL A 17 13.25 -13.06 -18.65
C VAL A 17 13.43 -13.73 -17.30
N PHE A 18 12.65 -14.77 -17.06
CA PHE A 18 12.84 -15.60 -15.87
C PHE A 18 14.04 -16.53 -16.07
N ILE A 19 14.94 -16.55 -15.10
CA ILE A 19 16.09 -17.47 -15.10
C ILE A 19 16.16 -18.14 -13.73
N ARG A 20 16.13 -19.47 -13.73
CA ARG A 20 16.42 -20.28 -12.54
C ARG A 20 17.91 -20.35 -12.30
N ASP A 21 18.32 -20.24 -11.04
CA ASP A 21 19.72 -20.39 -10.58
C ASP A 21 20.74 -19.73 -11.53
N ASN A 22 20.56 -18.44 -11.84
CA ASN A 22 21.32 -17.78 -12.89
C ASN A 22 22.83 -17.87 -12.63
N PRO A 23 23.61 -18.58 -13.48
CA PRO A 23 25.03 -18.83 -13.24
C PRO A 23 25.90 -17.59 -13.44
N ARG A 24 25.35 -16.51 -14.01
CA ARG A 24 26.07 -15.26 -14.29
C ARG A 24 26.14 -14.30 -13.10
N ILE A 25 25.50 -14.63 -11.99
CA ILE A 25 25.48 -13.81 -10.77
C ILE A 25 25.95 -14.63 -9.57
N THR A 26 26.63 -13.98 -8.63
CA THR A 26 27.12 -14.59 -7.39
C THR A 26 26.63 -13.76 -6.18
N PRO A 27 25.91 -14.35 -5.21
CA PRO A 27 25.39 -15.72 -5.23
C PRO A 27 24.36 -15.90 -6.36
N ARG A 28 24.23 -17.13 -6.86
CA ARG A 28 23.23 -17.46 -7.88
C ARG A 28 21.83 -17.22 -7.35
N ARG A 29 20.91 -16.78 -8.23
CA ARG A 29 19.52 -16.50 -7.87
C ARG A 29 18.55 -16.92 -8.95
N THR A 30 17.36 -17.30 -8.52
CA THR A 30 16.18 -17.49 -9.36
C THR A 30 15.37 -16.20 -9.33
N ASP A 31 15.25 -15.51 -10.48
CA ASP A 31 14.53 -14.23 -10.55
C ASP A 31 14.19 -13.79 -11.99
N LEU A 32 13.57 -12.61 -12.10
CA LEU A 32 13.36 -11.87 -13.34
C LEU A 32 14.57 -11.00 -13.66
N PHE A 33 15.18 -11.24 -14.83
CA PHE A 33 16.35 -10.53 -15.31
C PHE A 33 16.02 -9.64 -16.51
N SER A 34 16.63 -8.48 -16.55
CA SER A 34 16.61 -7.54 -17.69
C SER A 34 17.10 -8.23 -18.96
N ARG A 35 16.39 -8.02 -20.07
CA ARG A 35 16.84 -8.49 -21.40
C ARG A 35 17.88 -7.58 -22.05
N GLY A 36 18.04 -6.35 -21.56
CA GLY A 36 19.01 -5.39 -22.09
C GLY A 36 18.75 -4.97 -23.54
N ARG A 37 17.48 -4.94 -23.98
CA ARG A 37 17.14 -4.57 -25.36
C ARG A 37 17.34 -3.07 -25.60
N PRO A 38 17.69 -2.62 -26.82
CA PRO A 38 17.87 -1.20 -27.12
C PRO A 38 16.64 -0.33 -26.81
N THR A 39 15.42 -0.87 -26.98
CA THR A 39 14.16 -0.16 -26.73
C THR A 39 13.70 -0.21 -25.29
N GLN A 40 14.37 -0.97 -24.42
CA GLN A 40 13.89 -1.30 -23.07
C GLN A 40 13.65 -0.06 -22.22
N ALA A 41 14.57 0.92 -22.23
CA ALA A 41 14.41 2.13 -21.43
C ALA A 41 13.14 2.91 -21.83
N ASN A 42 12.87 3.05 -23.13
CA ASN A 42 11.70 3.75 -23.64
C ASN A 42 10.40 3.02 -23.31
N GLU A 43 10.39 1.70 -23.44
CA GLU A 43 9.24 0.85 -23.11
C GLU A 43 8.93 0.87 -21.61
N LEU A 44 9.96 0.81 -20.75
CA LEU A 44 9.79 0.92 -19.30
C LEU A 44 9.28 2.32 -18.90
N ASN A 45 9.82 3.39 -19.49
CA ASN A 45 9.34 4.75 -19.25
C ASN A 45 7.87 4.92 -19.67
N HIS A 46 7.48 4.34 -20.82
CA HIS A 46 6.10 4.35 -21.25
C HIS A 46 5.19 3.61 -20.25
N PHE A 47 5.59 2.42 -19.82
CA PHE A 47 4.85 1.65 -18.81
C PHE A 47 4.65 2.45 -17.52
N VAL A 48 5.73 3.02 -16.97
CA VAL A 48 5.73 3.80 -15.73
C VAL A 48 4.74 4.97 -15.83
N ARG A 49 4.79 5.75 -16.91
CA ARG A 49 3.87 6.87 -17.14
C ARG A 49 2.43 6.43 -17.21
N VAL A 50 2.13 5.36 -17.95
CA VAL A 50 0.75 4.86 -18.08
C VAL A 50 0.24 4.35 -16.74
N PHE A 51 1.04 3.62 -15.98
CA PHE A 51 0.64 3.10 -14.67
C PHE A 51 0.41 4.25 -13.67
N ALA A 52 1.36 5.18 -13.54
CA ALA A 52 1.21 6.36 -12.68
C ALA A 52 -0.05 7.17 -13.03
N ARG A 53 -0.26 7.47 -14.31
CA ARG A 53 -1.46 8.16 -14.79
C ARG A 53 -2.73 7.41 -14.43
N THR A 54 -2.73 6.07 -14.55
CA THR A 54 -3.90 5.25 -14.21
C THR A 54 -4.24 5.39 -12.73
N ILE A 55 -3.26 5.34 -11.83
CA ILE A 55 -3.48 5.56 -10.39
C ILE A 55 -4.12 6.94 -10.16
N SER A 56 -3.55 8.00 -10.74
CA SER A 56 -4.06 9.37 -10.60
C SER A 56 -5.48 9.54 -11.15
N THR A 57 -5.81 8.91 -12.29
CA THR A 57 -7.17 8.94 -12.86
C THR A 57 -8.19 8.30 -11.92
N PHE A 58 -7.87 7.14 -11.34
CA PHE A 58 -8.74 6.49 -10.36
C PHE A 58 -8.87 7.30 -9.08
N ALA A 59 -7.79 7.90 -8.60
CA ALA A 59 -7.78 8.74 -7.42
C ALA A 59 -8.67 9.98 -7.61
N ASN A 60 -8.54 10.67 -8.74
CA ASN A 60 -9.39 11.80 -9.10
C ASN A 60 -10.86 11.40 -9.20
N THR A 61 -11.16 10.32 -9.93
CA THR A 61 -12.52 9.79 -10.08
C THR A 61 -13.13 9.37 -8.73
N LYS A 62 -12.32 8.86 -7.81
CA LYS A 62 -12.78 8.52 -6.47
C LYS A 62 -13.09 9.78 -5.66
N ARG A 63 -12.23 10.80 -5.75
CA ARG A 63 -12.37 12.06 -5.00
C ARG A 63 -13.59 12.89 -5.40
N THR A 64 -14.02 12.84 -6.66
CA THR A 64 -15.22 13.56 -7.14
C THR A 64 -16.52 13.09 -6.48
N LYS A 65 -16.52 11.91 -5.86
CA LYS A 65 -17.69 11.37 -5.15
C LYS A 65 -17.92 11.98 -3.77
N PHE A 66 -17.04 12.88 -3.32
CA PHE A 66 -17.06 13.47 -1.98
C PHE A 66 -17.08 15.00 -2.05
N PRO A 67 -17.59 15.69 -1.01
CA PRO A 67 -17.66 17.15 -0.98
C PRO A 67 -16.30 17.82 -1.21
N ALA A 68 -16.30 19.01 -1.80
CA ALA A 68 -15.11 19.85 -1.90
C ALA A 68 -14.54 20.17 -0.51
N PRO A 69 -13.22 20.42 -0.37
CA PRO A 69 -12.56 20.71 0.91
C PRO A 69 -13.30 21.72 1.80
N ALA A 70 -13.74 22.84 1.22
CA ALA A 70 -14.48 23.89 1.93
C ALA A 70 -15.81 23.43 2.57
N ASN A 71 -16.36 22.32 2.09
CA ASN A 71 -17.65 21.77 2.54
C ASN A 71 -17.47 20.54 3.45
N ILE A 72 -16.24 20.15 3.78
CA ILE A 72 -15.98 19.07 4.74
C ILE A 72 -16.15 19.66 6.13
N THR A 73 -17.30 19.40 6.77
CA THR A 73 -17.61 19.94 8.09
C THR A 73 -16.65 19.35 9.14
N PRO A 74 -15.79 20.16 9.79
CA PRO A 74 -14.89 19.64 10.83
C PRO A 74 -15.69 19.13 12.05
N HIS A 75 -16.89 19.71 12.24
CA HIS A 75 -17.72 19.60 13.43
C HIS A 75 -18.98 18.74 13.26
N ALA A 76 -18.95 17.72 12.38
CA ALA A 76 -20.07 16.78 12.30
C ALA A 76 -20.43 16.24 13.71
N PRO A 77 -21.72 16.14 14.08
CA PRO A 77 -22.16 15.90 15.48
C PRO A 77 -21.74 14.55 16.08
N ALA A 78 -21.11 13.67 15.31
CA ALA A 78 -20.52 12.45 15.82
C ALA A 78 -19.04 12.71 16.14
N ASP A 79 -18.66 12.63 17.42
CA ASP A 79 -17.26 12.51 17.83
C ASP A 79 -16.57 11.28 17.20
N LYS A 80 -17.36 10.35 16.62
CA LYS A 80 -16.88 9.14 15.95
C LYS A 80 -16.32 9.43 14.55
N LEU A 81 -15.06 9.08 14.33
CA LEU A 81 -14.35 9.15 13.05
C LEU A 81 -14.78 8.06 12.08
N PHE A 82 -15.02 6.86 12.58
CA PHE A 82 -15.36 5.66 11.82
C PHE A 82 -16.42 4.86 12.58
N PRO A 83 -17.16 3.96 11.90
CA PRO A 83 -18.31 3.31 12.53
C PRO A 83 -17.89 2.10 13.38
N ASP A 84 -18.77 1.65 14.28
CA ASP A 84 -18.43 0.66 15.31
C ASP A 84 -18.08 -0.72 14.71
N GLU A 85 -18.61 -1.05 13.53
CA GLU A 85 -18.33 -2.31 12.84
C GLU A 85 -16.84 -2.44 12.46
N LEU A 86 -16.13 -1.32 12.30
CA LEU A 86 -14.69 -1.34 12.08
C LEU A 86 -13.89 -1.62 13.35
N ILE A 87 -14.43 -1.30 14.53
CA ILE A 87 -13.82 -1.67 15.81
C ILE A 87 -13.93 -3.20 15.98
N ASP A 88 -15.11 -3.75 15.73
CA ASP A 88 -15.33 -5.19 15.85
C ASP A 88 -14.44 -5.98 14.88
N LYS A 89 -14.24 -5.43 13.67
CA LYS A 89 -13.45 -6.05 12.61
C LYS A 89 -11.93 -5.86 12.78
N PHE A 90 -11.49 -4.77 13.39
CA PHE A 90 -10.05 -4.49 13.52
C PHE A 90 -9.69 -4.06 14.94
N PRO A 91 -10.02 -4.86 15.98
CA PRO A 91 -9.92 -4.45 17.38
C PRO A 91 -8.48 -4.16 17.83
N ARG A 92 -7.48 -4.73 17.12
CA ARG A 92 -6.06 -4.46 17.33
C ARG A 92 -5.67 -3.01 17.02
N TYR A 93 -6.30 -2.40 16.01
CA TYR A 93 -5.92 -1.08 15.51
C TYR A 93 -6.99 -0.01 15.78
N LEU A 94 -8.25 -0.42 15.89
CA LEU A 94 -9.41 0.46 16.04
C LEU A 94 -10.13 0.15 17.35
N ASN A 95 -10.46 1.18 18.12
CA ASN A 95 -11.14 1.08 19.40
C ASN A 95 -11.90 2.37 19.72
N LYS A 96 -12.69 2.37 20.79
CA LYS A 96 -13.51 3.52 21.19
C LYS A 96 -12.70 4.79 21.48
N LYS A 97 -11.44 4.65 21.92
CA LYS A 97 -10.55 5.79 22.21
C LYS A 97 -10.13 6.48 20.92
N ASN A 98 -9.59 5.71 19.96
CA ASN A 98 -9.11 6.26 18.70
C ASN A 98 -10.20 6.50 17.63
N GLN A 99 -11.43 6.09 17.91
CA GLN A 99 -12.62 6.52 17.19
C GLN A 99 -12.91 8.01 17.43
N SER A 100 -12.50 8.59 18.55
CA SER A 100 -12.74 10.00 18.85
C SER A 100 -11.77 10.92 18.12
N ILE A 101 -12.26 11.88 17.33
CA ILE A 101 -11.39 12.91 16.75
C ILE A 101 -10.71 13.77 17.80
N ARG A 102 -11.41 14.05 18.92
CA ARG A 102 -10.89 14.84 20.04
C ARG A 102 -9.69 14.19 20.71
N TYR A 103 -9.69 12.86 20.79
CA TYR A 103 -8.53 12.11 21.28
C TYR A 103 -7.28 12.49 20.48
N TRP A 104 -7.37 12.49 19.15
CA TRP A 104 -6.23 12.81 18.28
C TRP A 104 -5.81 14.27 18.32
N ILE A 105 -6.76 15.20 18.44
CA ILE A 105 -6.47 16.61 18.69
C ILE A 105 -5.67 16.76 19.98
N SER A 106 -6.14 16.14 21.08
CA SER A 106 -5.50 16.22 22.40
C SER A 106 -4.14 15.52 22.47
N ALA A 107 -3.94 14.47 21.68
CA ALA A 107 -2.70 13.70 21.65
C ALA A 107 -1.56 14.46 20.97
N GLY A 108 -1.87 15.33 19.99
CA GLY A 108 -0.88 16.09 19.23
C GLY A 108 -0.07 17.00 20.14
N ARG A 109 1.26 16.97 19.99
CA ARG A 109 2.18 17.84 20.74
C ARG A 109 2.20 19.22 20.12
N VAL A 110 2.34 20.26 20.94
CA VAL A 110 2.56 21.62 20.46
C VAL A 110 4.06 21.86 20.37
N ASN A 111 4.56 22.29 19.21
CA ASN A 111 5.95 22.67 19.02
C ASN A 111 6.19 24.12 19.52
N ASP A 112 7.44 24.57 19.46
CA ASP A 112 7.83 25.92 19.91
C ASP A 112 7.10 27.05 19.15
N ASP A 113 6.65 26.79 17.91
CA ASP A 113 5.86 27.73 17.10
C ASP A 113 4.36 27.74 17.44
N GLY A 114 3.93 27.01 18.47
CA GLY A 114 2.53 26.86 18.82
C GLY A 114 1.72 25.96 17.87
N LYS A 115 2.38 25.27 16.93
CA LYS A 115 1.73 24.37 15.96
C LYS A 115 1.66 22.96 16.52
N ARG A 116 0.52 22.30 16.31
CA ARG A 116 0.39 20.87 16.60
C ARG A 116 1.25 20.06 15.63
N ILE A 117 1.94 19.07 16.16
CA ILE A 117 2.78 18.12 15.43
C ILE A 117 2.50 16.69 15.90
N TYR A 118 2.69 15.74 14.99
CA TYR A 118 2.84 14.34 15.34
C TYR A 118 4.28 13.87 15.11
N THR A 119 4.64 12.81 15.79
CA THR A 119 5.97 12.20 15.79
C THR A 119 5.85 10.69 15.78
N THR A 120 6.97 9.97 15.85
CA THR A 120 7.03 8.51 15.97
C THR A 120 6.21 7.96 17.15
N SER A 121 5.96 8.75 18.20
CA SER A 121 5.08 8.39 19.32
C SER A 121 3.58 8.31 18.97
N HIS A 122 3.21 8.68 17.74
CA HIS A 122 1.83 8.67 17.25
C HIS A 122 1.62 7.63 16.14
N GLY A 123 2.44 6.57 16.12
CA GLY A 123 2.32 5.48 15.15
C GLY A 123 0.93 4.82 15.16
N ASP A 124 0.21 4.84 16.29
CA ASP A 124 -1.18 4.36 16.37
C ASP A 124 -2.12 5.11 15.42
N LEU A 125 -1.95 6.43 15.26
CA LEU A 125 -2.75 7.19 14.29
C LEU A 125 -2.36 6.83 12.86
N ALA A 126 -1.07 6.57 12.60
CA ALA A 126 -0.66 6.06 11.30
C ALA A 126 -1.32 4.70 11.01
N ASP A 127 -1.44 3.80 11.99
CA ASP A 127 -2.16 2.53 11.84
C ASP A 127 -3.65 2.70 11.59
N VAL A 128 -4.32 3.60 12.32
CA VAL A 128 -5.72 3.95 12.04
C VAL A 128 -5.86 4.40 10.58
N VAL A 129 -4.98 5.28 10.09
CA VAL A 129 -5.01 5.75 8.70
C VAL A 129 -4.80 4.60 7.71
N LYS A 130 -3.85 3.69 7.97
CA LYS A 130 -3.62 2.50 7.13
C LYS A 130 -4.89 1.61 7.06
N VAL A 131 -5.56 1.37 8.19
CA VAL A 131 -6.82 0.59 8.24
C VAL A 131 -7.93 1.31 7.49
N LEU A 132 -8.08 2.62 7.66
CA LEU A 132 -9.10 3.40 6.95
C LEU A 132 -8.86 3.43 5.43
N ILE A 133 -7.60 3.45 4.98
CA ILE A 133 -7.25 3.30 3.55
C ILE A 133 -7.64 1.89 3.06
N TYR A 134 -7.25 0.85 3.78
CA TYR A 134 -7.57 -0.55 3.43
C TYR A 134 -9.08 -0.79 3.29
N THR A 135 -9.85 -0.28 4.26
CA THR A 135 -11.32 -0.40 4.34
C THR A 135 -12.06 0.59 3.45
N ASN A 136 -11.36 1.49 2.75
CA ASN A 136 -11.95 2.51 1.88
C ASN A 136 -12.91 3.45 2.65
N ASN A 137 -12.54 3.82 3.88
CA ASN A 137 -13.28 4.78 4.69
C ASN A 137 -12.78 6.22 4.42
N LEU A 138 -13.01 6.68 3.19
CA LEU A 138 -12.56 8.01 2.75
C LEU A 138 -13.20 9.18 3.52
N PRO A 139 -14.47 9.14 3.99
CA PRO A 139 -15.01 10.20 4.85
C PRO A 139 -14.18 10.44 6.10
N ALA A 140 -13.77 9.38 6.80
CA ALA A 140 -12.93 9.50 8.01
C ALA A 140 -11.56 10.10 7.67
N LEU A 141 -10.95 9.64 6.58
CA LEU A 141 -9.65 10.12 6.10
C LEU A 141 -9.70 11.60 5.71
N LEU A 142 -10.73 12.02 4.99
CA LEU A 142 -10.96 13.41 4.60
C LEU A 142 -11.17 14.29 5.83
N ARG A 143 -11.94 13.82 6.82
CA ARG A 143 -12.14 14.56 8.07
C ARG A 143 -10.83 14.75 8.83
N LEU A 144 -9.97 13.73 8.87
CA LEU A 144 -8.63 13.84 9.49
C LEU A 144 -7.71 14.79 8.72
N ALA A 145 -7.68 14.69 7.39
CA ALA A 145 -6.80 15.50 6.55
C ALA A 145 -7.14 17.00 6.56
N HIS A 146 -8.42 17.34 6.70
CA HIS A 146 -8.91 18.74 6.69
C HIS A 146 -9.11 19.34 8.08
N HIS A 147 -8.87 18.59 9.16
CA HIS A 147 -9.04 19.15 10.50
C HIS A 147 -7.86 20.09 10.85
N PRO A 148 -8.10 21.36 11.21
CA PRO A 148 -7.04 22.37 11.38
C PRO A 148 -6.02 22.02 12.48
N GLU A 149 -6.44 21.24 13.47
CA GLU A 149 -5.58 20.78 14.57
C GLU A 149 -4.91 19.42 14.33
N ILE A 150 -5.14 18.77 13.19
CA ILE A 150 -4.58 17.44 12.89
C ILE A 150 -3.60 17.57 11.71
N PRO A 151 -2.29 17.63 11.97
CA PRO A 151 -1.27 17.71 10.92
C PRO A 151 -1.01 16.34 10.29
N LEU A 152 -2.04 15.73 9.68
CA LEU A 152 -2.03 14.32 9.28
C LEU A 152 -0.85 13.97 8.37
N GLY A 153 -0.48 14.86 7.44
CA GLY A 153 0.64 14.65 6.52
C GLY A 153 1.99 14.34 7.19
N THR A 154 2.21 14.80 8.43
CA THR A 154 3.45 14.53 9.18
C THR A 154 3.65 13.04 9.51
N LEU A 155 2.58 12.24 9.47
CA LEU A 155 2.60 10.81 9.74
C LEU A 155 2.92 9.95 8.52
N ALA A 156 3.02 10.54 7.32
CA ALA A 156 3.20 9.77 6.08
C ALA A 156 4.48 8.96 6.10
N HIS A 157 5.56 9.57 6.60
CA HIS A 157 6.92 9.05 6.53
C HIS A 157 7.59 8.80 7.89
N LEU A 158 6.83 8.36 8.89
CA LEU A 158 7.41 8.02 10.21
C LEU A 158 8.41 6.86 10.14
N SER A 159 9.54 7.03 10.83
CA SER A 159 10.56 6.01 11.01
C SER A 159 11.24 6.09 12.38
N TRP A 160 11.51 4.95 13.00
CA TRP A 160 12.40 4.83 14.16
C TRP A 160 13.00 3.42 14.20
N GLY A 161 14.23 3.27 13.72
CA GLY A 161 14.87 1.96 13.49
C GLY A 161 14.28 1.15 12.32
N HIS A 162 12.98 1.31 12.05
CA HIS A 162 12.26 0.80 10.90
C HIS A 162 11.18 1.80 10.47
N TYR A 163 10.56 1.57 9.31
CA TYR A 163 9.65 2.50 8.66
C TYR A 163 8.18 2.08 8.84
N PHE A 164 7.34 2.97 9.39
CA PHE A 164 5.96 2.65 9.81
C PHE A 164 4.95 3.80 9.61
N GLY A 165 5.32 4.87 8.92
CA GLY A 165 4.37 5.88 8.48
C GLY A 165 3.27 5.31 7.57
N PHE A 166 2.18 6.04 7.37
CA PHE A 166 1.06 5.50 6.58
C PHE A 166 1.36 5.36 5.08
N TRP A 167 2.50 5.85 4.56
CA TRP A 167 3.02 5.44 3.22
C TRP A 167 3.16 3.93 3.09
N ARG A 168 3.46 3.24 4.20
CA ARG A 168 3.76 1.81 4.19
C ARG A 168 2.68 0.93 3.61
N VAL A 169 1.41 1.32 3.75
CA VAL A 169 0.31 0.57 3.17
C VAL A 169 0.33 0.65 1.64
N ALA A 170 0.69 1.79 1.08
CA ALA A 170 0.78 1.99 -0.36
C ALA A 170 2.07 1.41 -0.95
N GLU A 171 3.19 1.55 -0.25
CA GLU A 171 4.48 0.98 -0.67
C GLU A 171 4.42 -0.56 -0.77
N SER A 172 3.98 -1.22 0.30
CA SER A 172 3.85 -2.68 0.30
C SER A 172 2.81 -3.17 -0.71
N ALA A 173 1.71 -2.41 -0.90
CA ALA A 173 0.73 -2.69 -1.94
C ALA A 173 1.32 -2.52 -3.35
N LEU A 174 2.17 -1.53 -3.58
CA LEU A 174 2.81 -1.30 -4.88
C LEU A 174 3.75 -2.43 -5.25
N TRP A 175 4.58 -2.89 -4.29
CA TRP A 175 5.47 -4.03 -4.48
C TRP A 175 4.70 -5.29 -4.86
N ALA A 176 3.71 -5.68 -4.05
CA ALA A 176 2.92 -6.88 -4.28
C ALA A 176 2.09 -6.79 -5.57
N TYR A 177 1.44 -5.64 -5.82
CA TYR A 177 0.61 -5.44 -7.00
C TYR A 177 1.42 -5.54 -8.29
N THR A 178 2.56 -4.85 -8.33
CA THR A 178 3.40 -4.82 -9.53
C THR A 178 4.03 -6.19 -9.78
N TYR A 179 4.55 -6.83 -8.72
CA TYR A 179 5.21 -8.12 -8.81
C TYR A 179 4.27 -9.26 -9.25
N ILE A 180 3.07 -9.34 -8.67
CA ILE A 180 2.10 -10.37 -9.07
C ILE A 180 1.62 -10.15 -10.50
N ASN A 181 1.41 -8.89 -10.93
CA ASN A 181 1.01 -8.62 -12.30
C ASN A 181 2.12 -8.93 -13.33
N ILE A 182 3.40 -8.66 -13.04
CA ILE A 182 4.49 -9.07 -13.94
C ILE A 182 4.65 -10.59 -13.97
N CYS A 183 4.43 -11.29 -12.85
CA CYS A 183 4.41 -12.76 -12.83
C CYS A 183 3.28 -13.32 -13.71
N ALA A 184 2.10 -12.70 -13.66
CA ALA A 184 0.98 -13.07 -14.54
C ALA A 184 1.33 -12.81 -16.01
N ALA A 185 1.97 -11.67 -16.30
CA ALA A 185 2.36 -11.27 -17.66
C ALA A 185 3.51 -12.10 -18.26
N THR A 186 4.24 -12.85 -17.42
CA THR A 186 5.36 -13.71 -17.81
C THR A 186 5.02 -15.21 -17.78
N GLY A 187 3.80 -15.59 -17.38
CA GLY A 187 3.40 -16.99 -17.23
C GLY A 187 3.89 -17.66 -15.93
N LEU A 188 4.47 -16.90 -15.00
CA LEU A 188 5.05 -17.44 -13.78
C LEU A 188 3.99 -17.85 -12.75
N LEU A 189 2.80 -17.23 -12.77
CA LEU A 189 1.72 -17.64 -11.88
C LEU A 189 1.18 -19.04 -12.23
N GLU A 190 1.08 -19.34 -13.53
CA GLU A 190 0.58 -20.62 -14.05
C GLU A 190 1.54 -21.77 -13.73
N THR A 191 2.84 -21.51 -13.82
CA THR A 191 3.88 -22.51 -13.49
C THR A 191 4.08 -22.66 -11.98
N GLY A 192 3.82 -21.61 -11.18
CA GLY A 192 4.10 -21.57 -9.74
C GLY A 192 5.53 -21.13 -9.41
N GLU A 193 6.36 -20.86 -10.42
CA GLU A 193 7.77 -20.49 -10.29
C GLU A 193 8.00 -19.17 -9.56
N TRP A 194 7.00 -18.29 -9.58
CA TRP A 194 7.06 -17.01 -8.87
C TRP A 194 7.38 -17.17 -7.38
N LEU A 195 6.91 -18.26 -6.74
CA LEU A 195 7.17 -18.57 -5.33
C LEU A 195 8.65 -18.86 -5.04
N GLN A 196 9.40 -19.29 -6.05
CA GLN A 196 10.82 -19.63 -5.93
C GLN A 196 11.74 -18.44 -6.17
N THR A 197 11.20 -17.29 -6.57
CA THR A 197 12.03 -16.12 -6.84
C THR A 197 12.56 -15.51 -5.55
N SER A 198 13.78 -14.96 -5.62
CA SER A 198 14.37 -14.30 -4.45
C SER A 198 13.55 -13.08 -4.02
N PHE A 199 12.96 -12.36 -4.99
CA PHE A 199 12.07 -11.24 -4.69
C PHE A 199 10.79 -11.67 -3.98
N PHE A 200 10.11 -12.74 -4.41
CA PHE A 200 8.91 -13.21 -3.72
C PHE A 200 9.21 -13.61 -2.27
N GLN A 201 10.30 -14.33 -2.02
CA GLN A 201 10.68 -14.73 -0.66
C GLN A 201 10.92 -13.51 0.25
N TRP A 202 11.57 -12.47 -0.29
CA TRP A 202 11.72 -11.20 0.42
C TRP A 202 10.37 -10.51 0.63
N LEU A 203 9.56 -10.38 -0.42
CA LEU A 203 8.26 -9.71 -0.39
C LEU A 203 7.32 -10.37 0.60
N PHE A 204 7.27 -11.71 0.62
CA PHE A 204 6.45 -12.48 1.55
C PHE A 204 6.87 -12.15 2.98
N ARG A 205 8.15 -12.31 3.34
CA ARG A 205 8.66 -11.96 4.67
C ARG A 205 8.34 -10.51 5.03
N GLU A 206 8.57 -9.59 4.12
CA GLU A 206 8.35 -8.16 4.33
C GLU A 206 6.87 -7.81 4.55
N THR A 207 5.95 -8.55 3.90
CA THR A 207 4.50 -8.28 3.95
C THR A 207 3.73 -9.11 4.98
N THR A 208 4.37 -10.13 5.56
CA THR A 208 3.73 -11.00 6.56
C THR A 208 4.34 -10.89 7.95
N SER A 209 5.50 -10.24 8.12
CA SER A 209 6.13 -10.06 9.44
C SER A 209 5.35 -9.10 10.33
N SER A 210 5.32 -9.40 11.63
CA SER A 210 4.91 -8.44 12.67
C SER A 210 6.00 -7.39 12.86
N MET A 211 5.59 -6.13 12.95
CA MET A 211 6.44 -4.97 13.25
C MET A 211 5.69 -4.03 14.18
N ASP A 212 6.36 -3.01 14.73
CA ASP A 212 5.62 -1.94 15.40
C ASP A 212 4.78 -1.20 14.37
N TYR A 213 3.52 -0.95 14.74
CA TYR A 213 2.53 -0.31 13.87
C TYR A 213 2.41 -1.02 12.50
N ASP A 214 2.02 -2.31 12.53
CA ASP A 214 2.02 -3.22 11.38
C ASP A 214 0.72 -3.25 10.57
N ALA A 215 -0.17 -2.26 10.72
CA ALA A 215 -1.45 -2.26 10.00
C ALA A 215 -1.32 -2.24 8.46
N GLN A 216 -0.14 -1.91 7.91
CA GLN A 216 0.15 -2.08 6.48
C GLN A 216 0.05 -3.55 6.01
N GLN A 217 0.20 -4.52 6.91
CA GLN A 217 0.21 -5.93 6.58
C GLN A 217 -1.17 -6.55 6.44
N LEU A 218 -2.21 -5.90 6.99
CA LEU A 218 -3.59 -6.35 6.93
C LEU A 218 -4.06 -6.87 5.55
N PRO A 219 -3.92 -6.14 4.44
CA PRO A 219 -4.34 -6.64 3.13
C PRO A 219 -3.62 -7.94 2.73
N HIS A 220 -2.36 -8.08 3.13
CA HIS A 220 -1.51 -9.23 2.78
C HIS A 220 -1.84 -10.43 3.66
N TRP A 221 -2.05 -10.22 4.97
CA TRP A 221 -2.50 -11.23 5.91
C TRP A 221 -3.85 -11.85 5.51
N VAL A 222 -4.84 -11.02 5.16
CA VAL A 222 -6.14 -11.52 4.65
C VAL A 222 -5.94 -12.34 3.38
N PHE A 223 -5.08 -11.88 2.48
CA PHE A 223 -4.76 -12.62 1.25
C PHE A 223 -4.10 -13.98 1.52
N TRP A 224 -3.26 -14.11 2.54
CA TRP A 224 -2.61 -15.38 2.88
C TRP A 224 -3.40 -16.29 3.81
N GLY A 225 -4.57 -15.86 4.29
CA GLY A 225 -5.52 -16.74 5.00
C GLY A 225 -5.40 -16.74 6.50
N SER A 226 -4.64 -15.82 7.07
CA SER A 226 -4.88 -15.44 8.47
C SER A 226 -6.19 -14.69 8.59
N ALA A 227 -6.95 -14.94 9.66
CA ALA A 227 -8.14 -14.18 10.04
C ALA A 227 -7.75 -12.70 10.24
N GLY A 228 -7.70 -11.94 9.15
CA GLY A 228 -7.25 -10.55 9.12
C GLY A 228 -8.33 -9.57 9.52
N ASP A 229 -9.24 -9.99 10.39
CA ASP A 229 -10.47 -9.30 10.71
C ASP A 229 -10.98 -9.57 12.14
N GLY A 230 -10.12 -10.06 13.06
CA GLY A 230 -10.52 -10.21 14.46
C GLY A 230 -9.44 -10.61 15.48
N GLY A 231 -8.22 -10.94 15.04
CA GLY A 231 -7.13 -11.28 15.95
C GLY A 231 -6.56 -10.06 16.69
N THR A 232 -6.23 -10.23 17.98
CA THR A 232 -5.47 -9.23 18.76
C THR A 232 -3.97 -9.27 18.50
N GLU A 233 -3.48 -10.28 17.77
CA GLU A 233 -2.06 -10.53 17.50
C GLU A 233 -1.77 -10.69 16.01
N ALA A 234 -0.51 -10.50 15.63
CA ALA A 234 -0.04 -10.75 14.26
C ALA A 234 -0.05 -12.26 13.95
N PRO A 235 -0.50 -12.66 12.76
CA PRO A 235 -0.53 -14.07 12.39
C PRO A 235 0.88 -14.62 12.11
N ARG A 236 1.08 -15.91 12.41
CA ARG A 236 2.28 -16.66 12.02
C ARG A 236 2.01 -17.39 10.71
N LEU A 237 2.44 -16.80 9.59
CA LEU A 237 2.24 -17.35 8.26
C LEU A 237 3.49 -18.11 7.78
N ALA A 238 3.29 -19.32 7.27
CA ALA A 238 4.33 -20.09 6.61
C ALA A 238 4.44 -19.71 5.14
N MET A 239 5.67 -19.77 4.59
CA MET A 239 5.91 -19.54 3.17
C MET A 239 5.09 -20.54 2.33
N PRO A 240 4.27 -20.08 1.38
CA PRO A 240 3.51 -20.98 0.53
C PRO A 240 4.46 -21.76 -0.40
N THR A 241 4.26 -23.07 -0.48
CA THR A 241 4.97 -23.95 -1.43
C THR A 241 4.21 -24.07 -2.76
N GLU A 242 2.90 -23.85 -2.73
CA GLU A 242 2.02 -23.81 -3.89
C GLU A 242 0.92 -22.77 -3.69
N PHE A 243 0.51 -22.08 -4.76
CA PHE A 243 -0.61 -21.16 -4.72
C PHE A 243 -1.18 -20.93 -6.13
N ARG A 244 -2.37 -21.49 -6.40
CA ARG A 244 -3.04 -21.43 -7.72
C ARG A 244 -4.47 -20.89 -7.67
N ASP A 245 -4.84 -20.26 -6.57
CA ASP A 245 -6.16 -19.63 -6.44
C ASP A 245 -6.18 -18.28 -7.17
N PHE A 246 -6.35 -18.33 -8.49
CA PHE A 246 -6.37 -17.14 -9.34
C PHE A 246 -7.53 -16.18 -9.03
N ALA A 247 -8.66 -16.70 -8.53
CA ALA A 247 -9.78 -15.88 -8.12
C ALA A 247 -9.40 -15.01 -6.91
N ARG A 248 -8.74 -15.63 -5.93
CA ARG A 248 -8.20 -14.93 -4.75
C ARG A 248 -7.09 -13.95 -5.10
N ILE A 249 -6.16 -14.32 -6.00
CA ILE A 249 -5.14 -13.40 -6.53
C ILE A 249 -5.81 -12.17 -7.15
N ASN A 250 -6.82 -12.37 -8.00
CA ASN A 250 -7.50 -11.26 -8.66
C ASN A 250 -8.26 -10.37 -7.67
N GLY A 251 -8.90 -10.95 -6.66
CA GLY A 251 -9.51 -10.21 -5.56
C GLY A 251 -8.51 -9.35 -4.79
N TYR A 252 -7.34 -9.92 -4.49
CA TYR A 252 -6.26 -9.22 -3.82
C TYR A 252 -5.67 -8.09 -4.66
N LEU A 253 -5.41 -8.31 -5.96
CA LEU A 253 -4.93 -7.25 -6.86
C LEU A 253 -5.89 -6.05 -6.93
N LYS A 254 -7.21 -6.29 -6.89
CA LYS A 254 -8.21 -5.20 -6.82
C LYS A 254 -8.09 -4.40 -5.53
N VAL A 255 -7.85 -5.07 -4.40
CA VAL A 255 -7.64 -4.42 -3.09
C VAL A 255 -6.36 -3.59 -3.11
N LEU A 256 -5.24 -4.17 -3.57
CA LEU A 256 -3.96 -3.46 -3.62
C LEU A 256 -4.04 -2.22 -4.51
N PHE A 257 -4.62 -2.35 -5.71
CA PHE A 257 -4.78 -1.19 -6.60
C PHE A 257 -5.65 -0.09 -5.97
N ARG A 258 -6.68 -0.48 -5.20
CA ARG A 258 -7.49 0.47 -4.44
C ARG A 258 -6.70 1.23 -3.39
N ILE A 259 -5.82 0.53 -2.66
CA ILE A 259 -4.95 1.17 -1.67
C ILE A 259 -4.10 2.25 -2.34
N LEU A 260 -3.51 1.97 -3.52
CA LEU A 260 -2.66 2.94 -4.23
C LEU A 260 -3.41 4.25 -4.54
N TYR A 261 -4.57 4.17 -5.17
CA TYR A 261 -5.30 5.39 -5.53
C TYR A 261 -5.95 6.07 -4.31
N LEU A 262 -6.30 5.34 -3.25
CA LEU A 262 -6.82 5.96 -2.03
C LEU A 262 -5.73 6.70 -1.27
N TYR A 263 -4.53 6.11 -1.17
CA TYR A 263 -3.37 6.79 -0.60
C TYR A 263 -3.05 8.08 -1.36
N ASP A 264 -3.08 8.03 -2.69
CA ASP A 264 -2.88 9.22 -3.53
C ASP A 264 -3.89 10.34 -3.22
N VAL A 265 -5.16 10.00 -2.97
CA VAL A 265 -6.15 10.98 -2.51
C VAL A 265 -5.73 11.55 -1.15
N VAL A 266 -5.46 10.71 -0.15
CA VAL A 266 -5.15 11.17 1.22
C VAL A 266 -3.96 12.11 1.25
N VAL A 267 -2.86 11.77 0.58
CA VAL A 267 -1.65 12.60 0.54
C VAL A 267 -1.93 13.97 -0.09
N ARG A 268 -2.71 14.01 -1.17
CA ARG A 268 -3.09 15.28 -1.81
C ARG A 268 -3.98 16.14 -0.94
N GLU A 269 -4.90 15.53 -0.19
CA GLU A 269 -5.76 16.26 0.76
C GLU A 269 -4.95 16.79 1.96
N CYS A 270 -3.82 16.16 2.30
CA CYS A 270 -2.84 16.67 3.25
C CYS A 270 -1.90 17.75 2.67
N GLY A 271 -2.10 18.18 1.41
CA GLY A 271 -1.25 19.16 0.72
C GLY A 271 0.06 18.58 0.14
N GLY A 272 0.23 17.27 0.16
CA GLY A 272 1.37 16.58 -0.44
C GLY A 272 1.13 16.12 -1.87
N GLN A 273 2.13 15.46 -2.46
CA GLN A 273 2.01 14.79 -3.75
C GLN A 273 2.84 13.52 -3.77
N VAL A 274 2.28 12.45 -4.33
CA VAL A 274 3.01 11.20 -4.55
C VAL A 274 3.68 11.24 -5.92
N ARG A 275 4.98 10.97 -5.96
CA ARG A 275 5.75 10.88 -7.21
C ARG A 275 5.69 9.44 -7.76
N TRP A 276 4.49 9.02 -8.18
CA TRP A 276 4.24 7.64 -8.59
C TRP A 276 5.22 7.10 -9.66
N GLU A 277 5.67 7.94 -10.59
CA GLU A 277 6.66 7.50 -11.59
C GLU A 277 7.97 7.04 -10.95
N ASP A 278 8.45 7.74 -9.92
CA ASP A 278 9.68 7.39 -9.20
C ASP A 278 9.48 6.15 -8.33
N GLU A 279 8.32 6.03 -7.68
CA GLU A 279 7.98 4.88 -6.84
C GLU A 279 7.84 3.60 -7.66
N ILE A 280 7.18 3.68 -8.82
CA ILE A 280 7.03 2.54 -9.74
C ILE A 280 8.39 2.18 -10.33
N THR A 281 9.20 3.17 -10.74
CA THR A 281 10.55 2.93 -11.27
C THR A 281 11.43 2.22 -10.24
N SER A 282 11.41 2.71 -8.99
CA SER A 282 12.16 2.11 -7.89
C SER A 282 11.68 0.68 -7.62
N THR A 283 10.37 0.47 -7.59
CA THR A 283 9.76 -0.85 -7.42
C THR A 283 10.21 -1.83 -8.51
N ILE A 284 10.17 -1.44 -9.79
CA ILE A 284 10.65 -2.29 -10.91
C ILE A 284 12.13 -2.62 -10.76
N ARG A 285 12.97 -1.64 -10.42
CA ARG A 285 14.41 -1.85 -10.21
C ARG A 285 14.69 -2.79 -9.04
N TRP A 286 13.87 -2.78 -8.00
CA TRP A 286 14.04 -3.67 -6.85
C TRP A 286 13.61 -5.11 -7.16
N MET A 287 12.54 -5.28 -7.94
CA MET A 287 12.01 -6.61 -8.29
C MET A 287 12.72 -7.31 -9.43
N THR A 288 13.53 -6.59 -10.21
CA THR A 288 14.22 -7.12 -11.38
C THR A 288 15.73 -6.94 -11.26
N ARG A 289 16.49 -7.79 -11.96
CA ARG A 289 17.96 -7.84 -11.89
C ARG A 289 18.63 -7.60 -13.23
#